data_AF-A0AA86QC31-F1
#
_entry.id   AF-A0AA86QC31-F1
#
_cell.length_a   1.000
_cell.length_b   1.000
_cell.length_c   1.000
_cell.angle_alpha   90.00
_cell.angle_beta   90.00
_cell.angle_gamma   90.00
#
_symmetry.space_group_name_H-M   'P 1'
#
loop_
_entity.id
_entity.type
_entity.pdbx_description
1 polymer ?
#
loop_
_entity_poly.entity_id
_entity_poly.type
_entity_poly.pdbx_seq_one_letter_code
_entity_poly.pdbx_strand_id
1 'polypeptide(L)'
;MEQYIRLGIFCVIALVVIKFVRGARNPAPAEIKQEGNKEYAPPESNYSYINKVKFYRAGQPQLIEMFGTHCPPCKQMVPHMARMQQEYKQCWIMSVTSDQEADVQKFIEENPAAKQYNISRDAGGRVGAMMQRLGAKGIPHCFLFDEQGKMVYNGHPNKVEPYLKALDKRQDGWKDAGKGRKL
;
A
#
# COMPACT_ATOMS: atom_id res chain seq x y z
N MET A 1 7.35 -29.09 -60.96
CA MET A 1 7.91 -28.61 -59.68
C MET A 1 7.29 -27.25 -59.31
N GLU A 2 5.96 -27.16 -59.19
CA GLU A 2 5.30 -25.84 -59.09
C GLU A 2 4.05 -25.83 -58.19
N GLN A 3 3.88 -26.83 -57.33
CA GLN A 3 2.72 -26.92 -56.43
C GLN A 3 3.08 -26.95 -54.93
N TYR A 4 4.36 -27.03 -54.57
CA TYR A 4 4.79 -27.14 -53.16
C TYR A 4 5.20 -25.82 -52.50
N ILE A 5 5.28 -24.72 -53.25
CA ILE A 5 5.79 -23.42 -52.72
C ILE A 5 4.69 -22.60 -52.04
N ARG A 6 3.40 -22.87 -52.30
CA ARG A 6 2.28 -22.08 -51.76
C ARG A 6 1.78 -22.53 -50.38
N LEU A 7 2.13 -23.73 -49.91
CA LEU A 7 1.70 -24.23 -48.60
C LEU A 7 2.62 -23.79 -47.45
N GLY A 8 3.87 -23.44 -47.73
CA GLY A 8 4.85 -23.04 -46.70
C GLY A 8 4.69 -21.60 -46.20
N ILE A 9 4.12 -20.70 -47.01
CA ILE A 9 4.06 -19.27 -46.69
C ILE A 9 2.93 -18.94 -45.70
N PHE A 10 1.80 -19.67 -45.74
CA PHE A 10 0.68 -19.44 -44.80
C PHE A 10 0.98 -19.92 -43.37
N CYS A 11 1.74 -21.01 -43.19
CA CYS A 11 2.13 -21.49 -41.84
C CYS A 11 3.12 -20.54 -41.14
N VAL A 12 4.01 -19.90 -41.90
CA VAL A 12 4.99 -18.97 -41.33
C VAL A 12 4.32 -17.67 -40.88
N ILE A 13 3.31 -17.19 -41.60
CA ILE A 13 2.56 -15.98 -41.20
C ILE A 13 1.74 -16.22 -39.92
N ALA A 14 1.11 -17.39 -39.77
CA ALA A 14 0.36 -17.74 -38.55
C ALA A 14 1.24 -17.83 -37.29
N LEU A 15 2.48 -18.31 -37.41
CA LEU A 15 3.42 -18.39 -36.28
C LEU A 15 4.01 -17.03 -35.87
N VAL A 16 4.06 -16.05 -36.79
CA VAL A 16 4.57 -14.70 -36.49
C VAL A 16 3.53 -13.89 -35.69
N VAL A 17 2.23 -14.11 -35.88
CA VAL A 17 1.18 -13.39 -35.14
C VAL A 17 1.11 -13.82 -33.66
N ILE A 18 1.42 -15.09 -33.35
CA ILE A 18 1.36 -15.61 -31.96
C ILE A 18 2.48 -15.04 -31.07
N LYS A 19 3.59 -14.54 -31.63
CA LYS A 19 4.69 -13.97 -30.84
C LYS A 19 4.49 -12.51 -30.42
N PHE A 20 3.49 -11.80 -30.94
CA PHE A 20 3.27 -10.38 -30.64
C PHE A 20 2.25 -10.07 -29.53
N VAL A 21 1.59 -11.08 -28.95
CA VAL A 21 0.68 -10.90 -27.80
C VAL A 21 1.36 -11.33 -26.49
N ARG A 22 2.67 -11.06 -26.35
CA ARG A 22 3.37 -11.19 -25.07
C ARG A 22 3.45 -9.83 -24.40
N GLY A 23 2.41 -9.55 -23.61
CA GLY A 23 2.52 -8.84 -22.35
C GLY A 23 3.00 -7.40 -22.44
N ALA A 24 2.06 -6.48 -22.61
CA ALA A 24 2.13 -5.21 -21.92
C ALA A 24 2.07 -5.50 -20.41
N ARG A 25 3.21 -5.91 -19.84
CA ARG A 25 3.41 -5.85 -18.40
C ARG A 25 3.33 -4.38 -18.05
N ASN A 26 2.28 -3.98 -17.34
CA ASN A 26 2.33 -2.72 -16.62
C ASN A 26 3.65 -2.72 -15.83
N PRO A 27 4.50 -1.70 -15.99
CA PRO A 27 5.68 -1.61 -15.14
C PRO A 27 5.17 -1.60 -13.70
N ALA A 28 5.69 -2.53 -12.89
CA ALA A 28 5.49 -2.46 -11.46
C ALA A 28 5.86 -1.04 -11.03
N PRO A 29 5.06 -0.39 -10.16
CA PRO A 29 5.39 0.95 -9.75
C PRO A 29 6.81 0.99 -9.17
N ALA A 30 7.55 2.05 -9.51
CA ALA A 30 8.99 2.16 -9.34
C ALA A 30 9.48 1.60 -7.98
N GLU A 31 10.38 0.62 -8.03
CA GLU A 31 11.00 0.07 -6.84
C GLU A 31 11.83 1.15 -6.14
N ILE A 32 11.46 1.49 -4.89
CA ILE A 32 12.30 2.29 -4.02
C ILE A 32 13.56 1.47 -3.71
N LYS A 33 14.73 1.95 -4.14
CA LYS A 33 16.02 1.30 -3.86
C LYS A 33 16.25 1.28 -2.35
N GLN A 34 16.22 0.08 -1.76
CA GLN A 34 16.54 -0.12 -0.35
C GLN A 34 18.02 -0.44 -0.18
N GLU A 35 18.79 0.55 0.22
CA GLU A 35 20.13 0.36 0.74
C GLU A 35 20.06 0.45 2.27
N GLY A 36 20.02 -0.69 2.97
CA GLY A 36 20.39 -0.88 4.39
C GLY A 36 19.93 0.10 5.49
N ASN A 37 19.08 1.07 5.20
CA ASN A 37 18.90 2.27 6.01
C ASN A 37 17.55 2.22 6.75
N LYS A 38 17.60 2.40 8.08
CA LYS A 38 16.43 2.57 8.98
C LYS A 38 15.49 3.71 8.55
N GLU A 39 15.90 4.53 7.61
CA GLU A 39 15.08 5.52 6.89
C GLU A 39 13.81 4.96 6.27
N TYR A 40 13.88 3.76 5.71
CA TYR A 40 12.77 3.19 4.96
C TYR A 40 12.05 2.05 5.71
N ALA A 41 12.32 1.92 7.01
CA ALA A 41 11.65 0.96 7.87
C ALA A 41 10.35 1.55 8.43
N PRO A 42 9.32 0.72 8.70
CA PRO A 42 8.15 1.19 9.41
C PRO A 42 8.56 1.72 10.78
N PRO A 43 8.00 2.86 11.24
CA PRO A 43 8.32 3.40 12.54
C PRO A 43 7.98 2.37 13.63
N GLU A 44 8.92 2.11 14.54
CA GLU A 44 8.74 1.16 15.64
C GLU A 44 7.50 1.54 16.45
N SER A 45 6.67 0.56 16.79
CA SER A 45 5.30 0.80 17.23
C SER A 45 5.16 0.88 18.75
N ASN A 46 4.94 2.08 19.28
CA ASN A 46 4.16 2.30 20.50
C ASN A 46 3.06 3.34 20.19
N TYR A 47 2.13 2.95 19.32
CA TYR A 47 1.05 3.83 18.85
C TYR A 47 0.02 4.06 19.98
N SER A 48 -0.24 5.32 20.30
CA SER A 48 -1.31 5.73 21.23
C SER A 48 -2.64 5.72 20.49
N TYR A 49 -3.31 4.56 20.42
CA TYR A 49 -4.57 4.40 19.68
C TYR A 49 -5.68 5.24 20.31
N ILE A 50 -6.39 6.00 19.47
CA ILE A 50 -7.66 6.66 19.83
C ILE A 50 -8.84 5.85 19.30
N ASN A 51 -8.73 5.35 18.06
CA ASN A 51 -9.64 4.35 17.51
C ASN A 51 -8.87 3.12 17.07
N LYS A 52 -9.38 1.93 17.39
CA LYS A 52 -8.73 0.66 17.07
C LYS A 52 -9.74 -0.35 16.52
N VAL A 53 -9.56 -0.68 15.26
CA VAL A 53 -10.41 -1.64 14.51
C VAL A 53 -9.66 -2.93 14.23
N LYS A 54 -8.36 -2.86 13.95
CA LYS A 54 -7.55 -4.03 13.58
C LYS A 54 -6.17 -3.99 14.24
N PHE A 55 -5.79 -5.09 14.90
CA PHE A 55 -4.44 -5.26 15.44
C PHE A 55 -3.42 -5.49 14.31
N TYR A 56 -2.23 -4.89 14.45
CA TYR A 56 -1.10 -5.24 13.60
C TYR A 56 -0.61 -6.65 13.92
N ARG A 57 -0.28 -7.44 12.90
CA ARG A 57 0.40 -8.73 13.05
C ARG A 57 1.73 -8.67 12.32
N ALA A 58 2.79 -9.16 12.95
CA ALA A 58 4.11 -9.24 12.34
C ALA A 58 4.04 -9.94 10.97
N GLY A 59 4.71 -9.37 9.98
CA GLY A 59 4.69 -9.87 8.60
C GLY A 59 3.47 -9.45 7.78
N GLN A 60 2.58 -8.59 8.30
CA GLN A 60 1.55 -7.96 7.48
C GLN A 60 2.06 -6.69 6.80
N PRO A 61 1.60 -6.38 5.57
CA PRO A 61 1.80 -5.07 4.99
C PRO A 61 1.20 -3.98 5.87
N GLN A 62 1.83 -2.81 5.90
CA GLN A 62 1.41 -1.69 6.74
C GLN A 62 1.24 -0.43 5.90
N LEU A 63 0.04 0.15 5.91
CA LEU A 63 -0.22 1.48 5.38
C LEU A 63 -0.37 2.46 6.54
N ILE A 64 0.55 3.41 6.65
CA ILE A 64 0.54 4.45 7.68
C ILE A 64 0.36 5.79 6.99
N GLU A 65 -0.71 6.52 7.32
CA GLU A 65 -1.02 7.83 6.78
C GLU A 65 -0.89 8.90 7.86
N MET A 66 -0.20 10.00 7.57
CA MET A 66 -0.24 11.20 8.40
C MET A 66 -1.37 12.11 7.92
N PHE A 67 -2.19 12.57 8.87
CA PHE A 67 -3.30 13.50 8.64
C PHE A 67 -3.39 14.56 9.75
N GLY A 68 -4.31 15.51 9.58
CA GLY A 68 -4.67 16.49 10.61
C GLY A 68 -6.18 16.66 10.70
N THR A 69 -6.69 16.85 11.92
CA THR A 69 -8.13 16.98 12.21
C THR A 69 -8.72 18.26 11.59
N HIS A 70 -7.91 19.32 11.49
CA HIS A 70 -8.28 20.60 10.89
C HIS A 70 -7.89 20.75 9.42
N CYS A 71 -7.35 19.70 8.79
CA CYS A 71 -6.93 19.69 7.39
C CYS A 71 -8.10 19.30 6.46
N PRO A 72 -8.62 20.20 5.60
CA PRO A 72 -9.73 19.87 4.70
C PRO A 72 -9.47 18.70 3.73
N PRO A 73 -8.32 18.60 3.02
CA PRO A 73 -8.08 17.45 2.14
C PRO A 73 -7.96 16.15 2.93
N CYS A 74 -7.45 16.20 4.17
CA CYS A 74 -7.38 15.03 5.05
C CYS A 74 -8.78 14.50 5.41
N LYS A 75 -9.71 15.40 5.76
CA LYS A 75 -11.12 15.05 6.02
C LYS A 75 -11.77 14.35 4.82
N GLN A 76 -11.50 14.82 3.60
CA GLN A 76 -12.02 14.21 2.38
C GLN A 76 -11.46 12.80 2.12
N MET A 77 -10.29 12.48 2.67
CA MET A 77 -9.66 11.16 2.54
C MET A 77 -10.17 10.12 3.53
N VAL A 78 -10.85 10.50 4.61
CA VAL A 78 -11.36 9.57 5.65
C VAL A 78 -12.22 8.43 5.05
N PRO A 79 -13.21 8.70 4.18
CA PRO A 79 -14.00 7.62 3.58
C PRO A 79 -13.17 6.68 2.71
N HIS A 80 -12.13 7.20 2.05
CA HIS A 80 -11.22 6.39 1.25
C HIS A 80 -10.36 5.47 2.12
N MET A 81 -9.82 5.97 3.23
CA MET A 81 -9.06 5.17 4.19
C MET A 81 -9.94 4.06 4.82
N ALA A 82 -11.17 4.41 5.20
CA ALA A 82 -12.16 3.45 5.70
C ALA A 82 -12.46 2.33 4.69
N ARG A 83 -12.69 2.71 3.42
CA ARG A 83 -12.89 1.74 2.33
C ARG A 83 -11.68 0.83 2.15
N MET A 84 -10.47 1.37 2.11
CA MET A 84 -9.26 0.56 1.98
C MET A 84 -9.08 -0.42 3.13
N GLN A 85 -9.42 -0.03 4.37
CA GLN A 85 -9.39 -0.97 5.51
C GLN A 85 -10.39 -2.12 5.34
N GLN A 86 -11.51 -1.85 4.67
CA GLN A 86 -12.50 -2.87 4.37
C GLN A 86 -12.08 -3.79 3.21
N GLU A 87 -11.53 -3.25 2.14
CA GLU A 87 -11.13 -4.00 0.94
C GLU A 87 -9.85 -4.81 1.16
N TYR A 88 -8.79 -4.18 1.67
CA TYR A 88 -7.46 -4.80 1.78
C TYR A 88 -7.27 -5.45 3.16
N LYS A 89 -8.00 -6.53 3.42
CA LYS A 89 -8.02 -7.23 4.71
C LYS A 89 -6.66 -7.74 5.16
N GLN A 90 -5.72 -7.94 4.25
CA GLN A 90 -4.37 -8.40 4.56
C GLN A 90 -3.45 -7.26 5.00
N CYS A 91 -3.72 -6.04 4.54
CA CYS A 91 -2.98 -4.85 4.95
C CYS A 91 -3.48 -4.34 6.30
N TRP A 92 -2.56 -3.95 7.17
CA TRP A 92 -2.87 -3.20 8.37
C TRP A 92 -2.81 -1.71 8.04
N ILE A 93 -3.94 -1.01 8.24
CA ILE A 93 -4.08 0.39 7.86
C ILE A 93 -4.25 1.24 9.12
N MET A 94 -3.54 2.35 9.16
CA MET A 94 -3.60 3.30 10.27
C MET A 94 -3.42 4.73 9.76
N SER A 95 -4.23 5.65 10.27
CA SER A 95 -3.92 7.08 10.23
C SER A 95 -3.35 7.54 11.56
N VAL A 96 -2.37 8.43 11.49
CA VAL A 96 -1.71 9.06 12.63
C VAL A 96 -1.75 10.58 12.53
N THR A 97 -1.79 11.26 13.67
CA THR A 97 -1.76 12.72 13.74
C THR A 97 -0.94 13.20 14.94
N SER A 98 -0.33 14.38 14.82
CA SER A 98 0.29 15.11 15.93
C SER A 98 -0.71 15.92 16.77
N ASP A 99 -1.98 16.00 16.36
CA ASP A 99 -3.02 16.77 17.05
C ASP A 99 -3.29 16.26 18.47
N GLN A 100 -3.95 17.08 19.28
CA GLN A 100 -4.31 16.70 20.65
C GLN A 100 -5.40 15.64 20.66
N GLU A 101 -5.36 14.77 21.66
CA GLU A 101 -6.30 13.65 21.77
C GLU A 101 -7.77 14.08 21.72
N ALA A 102 -8.11 15.17 22.40
CA ALA A 102 -9.47 15.72 22.40
C ALA A 102 -9.93 16.13 20.99
N ASP A 103 -9.05 16.72 20.18
CA ASP A 103 -9.38 17.11 18.80
C ASP A 103 -9.59 15.88 17.92
N VAL A 104 -8.81 14.81 18.14
CA VAL A 104 -8.95 13.54 17.42
C VAL A 104 -10.26 12.83 17.80
N GLN A 105 -10.62 12.81 19.08
CA GLN A 105 -11.89 12.23 19.55
C GLN A 105 -13.07 12.97 18.92
N LYS A 106 -13.09 14.30 18.98
CA LYS A 106 -14.11 15.14 18.35
C LYS A 106 -14.18 14.90 16.83
N PHE A 107 -13.03 14.83 16.17
CA PHE A 107 -12.96 14.51 14.75
C PHE A 107 -13.61 13.16 14.42
N ILE A 108 -13.37 12.13 15.22
CA ILE A 108 -13.95 10.79 15.03
C ILE A 108 -15.47 10.81 15.22
N GLU A 109 -15.97 11.62 16.14
CA GLU A 109 -17.41 11.80 16.36
C GLU A 109 -18.08 12.50 15.17
N GLU A 110 -17.46 13.55 14.65
CA GLU A 110 -17.95 14.33 13.49
C GLU A 110 -17.81 13.57 12.16
N ASN A 111 -16.92 12.57 12.08
CA ASN A 111 -16.63 11.82 10.86
C ASN A 111 -16.82 10.31 11.10
N PRO A 112 -18.05 9.76 11.01
CA PRO A 112 -18.32 8.35 11.36
C PRO A 112 -17.48 7.31 10.61
N ALA A 113 -17.02 7.61 9.38
CA ALA A 113 -16.11 6.74 8.63
C ALA A 113 -14.75 6.54 9.34
N ALA A 114 -14.30 7.51 10.14
CA ALA A 114 -13.08 7.43 10.95
C ALA A 114 -13.12 6.28 11.96
N LYS A 115 -14.33 5.85 12.37
CA LYS A 115 -14.53 4.70 13.29
C LYS A 115 -14.23 3.36 12.64
N GLN A 116 -14.08 3.30 11.31
CA GLN A 116 -13.96 2.06 10.54
C GLN A 116 -12.52 1.61 10.26
N TYR A 117 -11.52 2.37 10.72
CA TYR A 117 -10.10 2.02 10.60
C TYR A 117 -9.29 2.57 11.77
N ASN A 118 -8.03 2.14 11.92
CA ASN A 118 -7.23 2.55 13.08
C ASN A 118 -6.83 4.03 13.00
N ILE A 119 -6.96 4.74 14.11
CA ILE A 119 -6.50 6.11 14.28
C ILE A 119 -5.70 6.21 15.57
N SER A 120 -4.52 6.83 15.48
CA SER A 120 -3.62 6.98 16.61
C SER A 120 -2.97 8.36 16.63
N ARG A 121 -2.42 8.75 17.78
CA ARG A 121 -1.51 9.89 17.86
C ARG A 121 -0.08 9.47 17.55
N ASP A 122 0.63 10.32 16.81
CA ASP A 122 2.09 10.24 16.65
C ASP A 122 2.79 10.92 17.82
N ALA A 123 2.56 10.44 19.05
CA ALA A 123 3.06 11.07 20.27
C ALA A 123 4.59 11.19 20.32
N GLY A 124 5.30 10.29 19.64
CA GLY A 124 6.76 10.31 19.51
C GLY A 124 7.28 11.08 18.29
N GLY A 125 6.41 11.68 17.48
CA GLY A 125 6.77 12.42 16.26
C GLY A 125 7.51 11.60 15.20
N ARG A 126 7.36 10.26 15.22
CA ARG A 126 8.17 9.35 14.39
C ARG A 126 7.72 9.38 12.93
N VAL A 127 6.41 9.43 12.70
CA VAL A 127 5.86 9.53 11.34
C VAL A 127 6.11 10.93 10.80
N GLY A 128 5.98 11.96 11.63
CA GLY A 128 6.37 13.34 11.28
C GLY A 128 7.85 13.45 10.89
N ALA A 129 8.75 12.84 11.67
CA ALA A 129 10.18 12.81 11.35
C ALA A 129 10.46 12.04 10.04
N MET A 130 9.77 10.93 9.80
CA MET A 130 9.88 10.17 8.56
C MET A 130 9.43 10.98 7.34
N MET A 131 8.34 11.74 7.47
CA MET A 131 7.89 12.69 6.44
C MET A 131 8.98 13.72 6.10
N GLN A 132 9.58 14.35 7.11
CA GLN A 132 10.63 15.34 6.89
C GLN A 132 11.85 14.75 6.19
N ARG A 133 12.34 13.60 6.67
CA ARG A 133 13.50 12.91 6.10
C ARG A 133 13.31 12.51 4.64
N LEU A 134 12.11 12.07 4.28
CA LEU A 134 11.76 11.61 2.94
C LEU A 134 11.25 12.75 2.04
N GLY A 135 11.32 14.00 2.49
CA GLY A 135 10.95 15.17 1.70
C GLY A 135 9.45 15.27 1.38
N ALA A 136 8.58 14.71 2.23
CA ALA A 136 7.13 14.83 2.08
C ALA A 136 6.71 16.31 2.24
N LYS A 137 5.88 16.79 1.31
CA LYS A 137 5.56 18.23 1.18
C LYS A 137 4.29 18.68 1.90
N GLY A 138 3.52 17.75 2.46
CA GLY A 138 2.26 18.06 3.12
C GLY A 138 1.45 16.82 3.46
N ILE A 139 0.25 17.04 3.98
CA ILE A 139 -0.73 16.01 4.35
C ILE A 139 -2.00 16.16 3.49
N PRO A 140 -2.76 15.08 3.23
CA PRO A 140 -2.52 13.72 3.72
C PRO A 140 -1.40 13.02 2.94
N HIS A 141 -0.60 12.23 3.64
CA HIS A 141 0.56 11.55 3.07
C HIS A 141 0.77 10.20 3.72
N CYS A 142 0.99 9.16 2.94
CA CYS A 142 1.10 7.80 3.44
C CYS A 142 2.34 7.07 2.95
N PHE A 143 2.70 6.08 3.75
CA PHE A 143 3.80 5.15 3.53
C PHE A 143 3.22 3.75 3.54
N LEU A 144 3.51 2.97 2.49
CA LEU A 144 3.15 1.56 2.43
C LEU A 144 4.42 0.73 2.56
N PHE A 145 4.40 -0.18 3.52
CA PHE A 145 5.42 -1.18 3.74
C PHE A 145 4.86 -2.55 3.41
N ASP A 146 5.66 -3.39 2.75
CA ASP A 146 5.30 -4.77 2.49
C ASP A 146 5.54 -5.68 3.72
N GLU A 147 5.32 -6.98 3.53
CA GLU A 147 5.45 -8.01 4.58
C GLU A 147 6.86 -8.11 5.17
N GLN A 148 7.88 -7.68 4.43
CA GLN A 148 9.27 -7.66 4.88
C GLN A 148 9.64 -6.34 5.57
N GLY A 149 8.68 -5.41 5.68
CA GLY A 149 8.92 -4.06 6.16
C GLY A 149 9.61 -3.17 5.13
N LYS A 150 9.68 -3.58 3.85
CA LYS A 150 10.23 -2.74 2.79
C LYS A 150 9.19 -1.71 2.35
N MET A 151 9.58 -0.44 2.34
CA MET A 151 8.72 0.61 1.81
C MET A 151 8.56 0.44 0.29
N VAL A 152 7.31 0.31 -0.14
CA VAL A 152 6.93 0.17 -1.55
C VAL A 152 6.16 1.38 -2.06
N TYR A 153 5.67 2.25 -1.18
CA TYR A 153 5.02 3.50 -1.55
C TYR A 153 5.30 4.62 -0.54
N ASN A 154 5.42 5.85 -1.05
CA ASN A 154 5.61 7.07 -0.30
C ASN A 154 4.94 8.22 -1.08
N GLY A 155 3.78 8.69 -0.62
CA GLY A 155 3.03 9.71 -1.35
C GLY A 155 1.59 9.90 -0.88
N HIS A 156 0.78 10.54 -1.71
CA HIS A 156 -0.61 10.86 -1.38
C HIS A 156 -1.50 9.58 -1.36
N PRO A 157 -2.43 9.41 -0.39
CA PRO A 157 -3.25 8.19 -0.29
C PRO A 157 -4.07 7.86 -1.55
N ASN A 158 -4.60 8.85 -2.27
CA ASN A 158 -5.31 8.63 -3.55
C ASN A 158 -4.55 7.85 -4.63
N LYS A 159 -3.23 7.66 -4.52
CA LYS A 159 -2.43 6.93 -5.52
C LYS A 159 -1.87 5.60 -4.99
N VAL A 160 -2.23 5.19 -3.78
CA VAL A 160 -1.66 3.97 -3.14
C VAL A 160 -2.32 2.67 -3.58
N GLU A 161 -3.58 2.70 -4.05
CA GLU A 161 -4.35 1.49 -4.39
C GLU A 161 -3.64 0.50 -5.33
N PRO A 162 -2.95 0.91 -6.42
CA PRO A 162 -2.25 -0.04 -7.28
C PRO A 162 -1.21 -0.87 -6.52
N TYR A 163 -0.56 -0.28 -5.52
CA TYR A 163 0.41 -0.97 -4.68
C TYR A 163 -0.28 -1.92 -3.71
N LEU A 164 -1.36 -1.50 -3.06
CA LEU A 164 -2.17 -2.38 -2.21
C LEU A 164 -2.69 -3.60 -2.97
N LYS A 165 -3.20 -3.41 -4.20
CA LYS A 165 -3.65 -4.51 -5.08
C LYS A 165 -2.50 -5.45 -5.45
N ALA A 166 -1.29 -4.92 -5.65
CA ALA A 166 -0.12 -5.75 -5.91
C ALA A 166 0.25 -6.60 -4.69
N LEU A 167 0.21 -6.03 -3.48
CA LEU A 167 0.49 -6.76 -2.24
C LEU A 167 -0.55 -7.85 -1.96
N ASP A 168 -1.83 -7.55 -2.17
CA ASP A 168 -2.93 -8.48 -1.95
C ASP A 168 -2.81 -9.74 -2.83
N LYS A 169 -2.54 -9.56 -4.14
CA LYS A 169 -2.32 -10.67 -5.08
C LYS A 169 -1.11 -11.55 -4.75
N ARG A 170 -0.05 -10.98 -4.16
CA ARG A 170 1.12 -11.78 -3.72
C ARG A 170 0.74 -12.74 -2.60
N GLN A 171 -0.23 -12.38 -1.78
CA GLN A 171 -0.70 -13.24 -0.69
C GLN A 171 -1.61 -14.38 -1.15
N ASP A 172 -2.33 -14.24 -2.26
CA ASP A 172 -3.07 -15.35 -2.85
C ASP A 172 -2.12 -16.50 -3.26
N GLY A 173 -0.93 -16.17 -3.80
CA GLY A 173 0.12 -17.16 -4.08
C GLY A 173 0.85 -17.69 -2.84
N TRP A 174 0.80 -16.98 -1.70
CA TRP A 174 1.41 -17.43 -0.44
C TRP A 174 0.64 -18.59 0.20
N LYS A 175 -0.70 -18.61 0.08
CA LYS A 175 -1.53 -19.72 0.57
C LYS A 175 -1.11 -21.06 -0.05
N ASP A 176 -0.53 -21.03 -1.25
CA ASP A 176 -0.01 -22.20 -1.96
C ASP A 176 1.46 -22.49 -1.65
N ALA A 177 2.28 -21.47 -1.37
CA ALA A 177 3.70 -21.62 -1.05
C ALA A 177 3.98 -22.25 0.34
N GLY A 178 3.00 -22.28 1.24
CA GLY A 178 3.12 -22.88 2.58
C GLY A 178 2.92 -24.40 2.64
N LYS A 179 2.54 -25.07 1.54
CA LYS A 179 2.26 -26.53 1.51
C LYS A 179 3.43 -27.40 1.04
N GLY A 180 4.65 -26.89 0.99
CA GLY A 180 5.78 -27.65 0.46
C GLY A 180 7.13 -27.18 0.98
N ARG A 181 7.46 -27.56 2.21
CA ARG A 181 8.84 -27.82 2.64
C ARG A 181 8.79 -28.76 3.85
N LYS A 182 8.57 -30.06 3.57
CA LYS A 182 9.10 -31.11 4.45
C LYS A 182 10.60 -31.18 4.15
N LEU A 183 11.41 -30.93 5.17
CA LEU A 183 12.82 -31.33 5.19
C LEU A 183 12.91 -32.86 5.13
#